data_AF-A0A834E5U4-F1
#
_entry.id   AF-A0A834E5U4-F1
#
_cell.length_a   1.000
_cell.length_b   1.000
_cell.length_c   1.000
_cell.angle_alpha   90.00
_cell.angle_beta   90.00
_cell.angle_gamma   90.00
#
_symmetry.space_group_name_H-M   'P 1'
#
loop_
_entity.id
_entity.type
_entity.pdbx_description
1 polymer ?
#
loop_
_entity_poly.entity_id
_entity_poly.type
_entity_poly.pdbx_seq_one_letter_code
_entity_poly.pdbx_strand_id
1 'polypeptide(L)'
;MAKSGRGLDSESVAAATVLKRAVELDSESRYQQALVCYQEGIDLLLQVLKGTQDDTKKCNLRKKISGYMDRAENIKKYLDQEKEGKEAVLENVFIHY
;
A
#
# COMPACT_ATOMS: atom_id res chain seq x y z
N MET A 1 14.18 25.36 21.51
CA MET A 1 13.10 24.42 21.13
C MET A 1 13.65 23.47 20.09
N ALA A 2 13.86 22.19 20.43
CA ALA A 2 14.31 21.16 19.47
C ALA A 2 13.40 19.93 19.61
N LYS A 3 12.28 19.93 18.88
CA LYS A 3 11.38 18.78 18.73
C LYS A 3 11.44 18.31 17.28
N SER A 4 12.52 17.64 16.87
CA SER A 4 12.58 17.08 15.50
C SER A 4 13.11 15.65 15.40
N GLY A 5 13.44 14.99 16.52
CA GLY A 5 14.04 13.64 16.47
C GLY A 5 13.12 12.47 16.84
N ARG A 6 12.12 12.65 17.70
CA ARG A 6 11.46 11.52 18.40
C ARG A 6 10.22 10.92 17.71
N GLY A 7 9.60 11.60 16.74
CA GLY A 7 8.40 11.09 16.04
C GLY A 7 8.72 10.14 14.88
N LEU A 8 9.78 10.47 14.13
CA LEU A 8 10.19 9.77 12.91
C LEU A 8 10.46 8.27 13.12
N ASP A 9 11.06 7.92 14.26
CA ASP A 9 11.37 6.53 14.57
C ASP A 9 10.08 5.72 14.78
N SER A 10 9.09 6.30 15.47
CA SER A 10 7.80 5.63 15.71
C SER A 10 6.99 5.47 14.41
N GLU A 11 6.96 6.49 13.56
CA GLU A 11 6.28 6.45 12.26
C GLU A 11 6.95 5.41 11.33
N SER A 12 8.28 5.30 11.37
CA SER A 12 9.02 4.30 10.59
C SER A 12 8.75 2.86 11.04
N VAL A 13 8.63 2.62 12.34
CA VAL A 13 8.29 1.29 12.90
C VAL A 13 6.85 0.92 12.59
N ALA A 14 5.93 1.87 12.70
CA ALA A 14 4.52 1.68 12.33
C ALA A 14 4.41 1.33 10.84
N ALA A 15 5.09 2.09 9.96
CA ALA A 15 5.12 1.81 8.53
C ALA A 15 5.66 0.40 8.23
N ALA A 16 6.78 0.02 8.87
CA ALA A 16 7.37 -1.31 8.69
C ALA A 16 6.41 -2.44 9.12
N THR A 17 5.70 -2.27 10.23
CA THR A 17 4.73 -3.24 10.74
C THR A 17 3.56 -3.41 9.77
N VAL A 18 2.98 -2.30 9.32
CA VAL A 18 1.84 -2.31 8.40
C VAL A 18 2.22 -2.89 7.03
N LEU A 19 3.39 -2.52 6.49
CA LEU A 19 3.87 -3.03 5.20
C LEU A 19 4.23 -4.51 5.25
N LYS A 20 4.77 -4.99 6.38
CA LYS A 20 4.99 -6.43 6.58
C LYS A 20 3.67 -7.19 6.52
N ARG A 21 2.64 -6.70 7.22
CA ARG A 21 1.30 -7.27 7.16
C ARG A 21 0.71 -7.23 5.75
N ALA A 22 0.93 -6.14 5.01
CA ALA A 22 0.50 -6.04 3.62
C ALA A 22 1.08 -7.16 2.75
N VAL A 23 2.38 -7.42 2.87
CA VAL A 23 3.08 -8.50 2.15
C VAL A 23 2.59 -9.89 2.57
N GLU A 24 2.35 -10.12 3.85
CA GLU A 24 1.79 -11.39 4.36
C GLU A 24 0.40 -11.64 3.76
N LEU A 25 -0.50 -10.66 3.82
CA LEU A 25 -1.84 -10.74 3.24
C LEU A 25 -1.81 -10.93 1.71
N ASP A 26 -0.87 -10.26 1.03
CA ASP A 26 -0.66 -10.41 -0.41
C ASP A 26 -0.24 -11.84 -0.78
N SER A 27 0.65 -12.44 0.03
CA SER A 27 1.06 -13.84 -0.14
C SER A 27 -0.07 -14.85 0.15
N GLU A 28 -1.05 -14.45 0.98
CA GLU A 28 -2.28 -15.21 1.24
C GLU A 28 -3.37 -14.97 0.19
N SER A 29 -3.09 -14.20 -0.88
CA SER A 29 -4.07 -13.77 -1.89
C SER A 29 -5.24 -12.96 -1.31
N ARG A 30 -5.09 -12.38 -0.13
CA ARG A 30 -6.08 -11.52 0.53
C ARG A 30 -5.94 -10.09 0.03
N TYR A 31 -6.07 -9.93 -1.28
CA TYR A 31 -5.73 -8.73 -2.03
C TYR A 31 -6.44 -7.46 -1.57
N GLN A 32 -7.72 -7.52 -1.22
CA GLN A 32 -8.44 -6.34 -0.70
C GLN A 32 -7.82 -5.81 0.60
N GLN A 33 -7.48 -6.71 1.52
CA GLN A 33 -6.90 -6.32 2.81
C GLN A 33 -5.42 -5.93 2.65
N ALA A 34 -4.69 -6.65 1.79
CA ALA A 34 -3.33 -6.30 1.43
C ALA A 34 -3.25 -4.87 0.85
N LEU A 35 -4.17 -4.50 -0.04
CA LEU A 35 -4.23 -3.18 -0.65
C LEU A 35 -4.38 -2.07 0.39
N VAL A 36 -5.29 -2.24 1.36
CA VAL A 36 -5.49 -1.26 2.45
C VAL A 36 -4.21 -1.11 3.26
N CYS A 37 -3.58 -2.22 3.67
CA CYS A 37 -2.32 -2.16 4.41
C CYS A 37 -1.18 -1.54 3.58
N TYR A 38 -1.09 -1.81 2.27
CA TYR A 38 -0.10 -1.15 1.42
C TYR A 38 -0.31 0.37 1.41
N GLN A 39 -1.55 0.84 1.23
CA GLN A 39 -1.88 2.27 1.22
C GLN A 39 -1.52 2.94 2.55
N GLU A 40 -1.97 2.38 3.68
CA GLU A 40 -1.66 2.90 5.01
C GLU A 40 -0.14 2.93 5.28
N GLY A 41 0.55 1.86 4.92
CA GLY A 41 2.00 1.77 5.08
C GLY A 41 2.77 2.77 4.23
N ILE A 42 2.34 2.99 2.99
CA ILE A 42 2.89 4.00 2.08
C ILE A 42 2.66 5.41 2.62
N ASP A 43 1.47 5.71 3.11
CA ASP A 43 1.14 7.02 3.70
C ASP A 43 2.03 7.33 4.91
N LEU A 44 2.30 6.33 5.76
CA LEU A 44 3.25 6.48 6.86
C LEU A 44 4.69 6.71 6.36
N LEU A 45 5.15 5.97 5.34
CA LEU A 45 6.47 6.21 4.75
C LEU A 45 6.58 7.61 4.11
N LEU A 46 5.51 8.14 3.52
CA LEU A 46 5.47 9.50 3.00
C LEU A 46 5.59 10.55 4.11
N GLN A 47 5.01 10.30 5.29
CA GLN A 47 5.21 11.16 6.45
C GLN A 47 6.67 11.13 6.93
N VAL A 48 7.26 9.94 7.02
CA VAL A 48 8.70 9.78 7.35
C VAL A 48 9.58 10.51 6.32
N LEU A 49 9.24 10.42 5.03
CA LEU A 49 9.97 11.09 3.95
C LEU A 49 9.96 12.61 4.11
N LYS A 50 8.81 13.19 4.48
CA LYS A 50 8.67 14.63 4.70
C LYS A 50 9.54 15.14 5.85
N GLY A 51 9.70 14.35 6.91
CA GLY A 51 10.55 14.72 8.05
C GLY A 51 12.03 14.36 7.92
N THR A 52 12.39 13.51 6.94
CA THR A 52 13.78 13.11 6.71
C THR A 52 14.57 14.24 6.06
N GLN A 53 15.71 14.63 6.64
CA GLN A 53 16.58 15.69 6.09
C GLN A 53 17.67 15.14 5.18
N ASP A 54 18.20 13.95 5.50
CA ASP A 54 19.29 13.28 4.80
C ASP A 54 18.87 12.81 3.39
N ASP A 55 19.58 13.28 2.36
CA ASP A 55 19.20 13.03 0.97
C ASP A 55 19.42 11.58 0.53
N THR A 56 20.41 10.89 1.09
CA THR A 56 20.63 9.47 0.84
C THR A 56 19.47 8.65 1.39
N LYS A 57 19.02 8.92 2.62
CA LYS A 57 17.84 8.30 3.23
C LYS A 57 16.57 8.62 2.45
N LYS A 58 16.37 9.88 2.02
CA LYS A 58 15.22 10.25 1.17
C LYS A 58 15.21 9.47 -0.13
N CYS A 59 16.36 9.32 -0.80
CA CYS A 59 16.47 8.56 -2.05
C CYS A 59 16.06 7.11 -1.85
N ASN A 60 16.58 6.46 -0.81
CA ASN A 60 16.24 5.07 -0.48
C ASN A 60 14.75 4.92 -0.14
N LEU A 61 14.21 5.87 0.62
CA LEU A 61 12.80 5.85 1.02
C LEU A 61 11.86 6.03 -0.18
N ARG A 62 12.19 6.94 -1.11
CA ARG A 62 11.43 7.10 -2.37
C ARG A 62 11.42 5.82 -3.20
N LYS A 63 12.57 5.15 -3.35
CA LYS A 63 12.64 3.87 -4.06
C LYS A 63 11.74 2.81 -3.41
N LYS A 64 11.77 2.74 -2.08
CA LYS A 64 10.95 1.79 -1.30
C LYS A 64 9.46 2.09 -1.43
N ILE A 65 9.06 3.36 -1.34
CA ILE A 65 7.68 3.81 -1.56
C ILE A 65 7.21 3.44 -2.97
N SER A 66 8.02 3.74 -4.00
CA SER A 66 7.68 3.41 -5.39
C SER A 66 7.40 1.91 -5.56
N GLY A 67 8.25 1.03 -5.03
CA GLY A 67 8.05 -0.42 -5.16
C GLY A 67 6.76 -0.91 -4.48
N TYR A 68 6.38 -0.33 -3.35
CA TYR A 68 5.10 -0.66 -2.70
C TYR A 68 3.90 -0.08 -3.46
N MET A 69 4.02 1.13 -4.02
CA MET A 69 2.99 1.73 -4.87
C MET A 69 2.73 0.88 -6.11
N ASP A 70 3.78 0.44 -6.81
CA ASP A 70 3.66 -0.41 -8.00
C ASP A 70 2.89 -1.70 -7.69
N ARG A 71 3.18 -2.33 -6.53
CA ARG A 71 2.45 -3.53 -6.11
C ARG A 71 0.99 -3.23 -5.76
N ALA A 72 0.74 -2.15 -5.02
CA ALA A 72 -0.61 -1.73 -4.65
C ALA A 72 -1.47 -1.41 -5.89
N GLU A 73 -0.91 -0.74 -6.90
CA GLU A 73 -1.60 -0.46 -8.17
C GLU A 73 -1.94 -1.75 -8.94
N ASN A 74 -1.03 -2.71 -8.98
CA ASN A 74 -1.29 -4.00 -9.63
C ASN A 74 -2.41 -4.77 -8.92
N ILE A 75 -2.40 -4.78 -7.58
CA ILE A 75 -3.47 -5.38 -6.79
C ILE A 75 -4.81 -4.69 -7.05
N LYS A 76 -4.82 -3.35 -7.08
CA LYS A 76 -6.03 -2.58 -7.36
C LYS A 76 -6.62 -2.93 -8.73
N LYS A 77 -5.78 -2.93 -9.78
CA LYS A 77 -6.20 -3.31 -11.15
C LYS A 77 -6.79 -4.72 -11.19
N TYR A 78 -6.17 -5.67 -10.51
CA TYR A 78 -6.68 -7.04 -10.41
C TYR A 78 -8.07 -7.09 -9.75
N LEU A 79 -8.25 -6.37 -8.63
CA LEU A 79 -9.54 -6.31 -7.93
C LEU A 79 -10.64 -5.64 -8.75
N ASP A 80 -10.30 -4.58 -9.49
CA ASP A 80 -11.24 -3.89 -10.38
C ASP A 80 -11.69 -4.82 -11.52
N GLN A 81 -10.74 -5.55 -12.14
CA GLN A 81 -11.05 -6.55 -13.19
C GLN A 81 -11.91 -7.71 -12.67
N GLU A 82 -11.62 -8.23 -11.48
CA GLU A 82 -12.41 -9.28 -10.83
C GLU A 82 -13.84 -8.82 -10.52
N LYS A 83 -14.04 -7.52 -10.26
CA LYS A 83 -15.36 -6.95 -10.00
C LYS A 83 -16.15 -6.79 -11.30
N GLU A 84 -15.54 -6.18 -12.32
CA GLU A 84 -16.16 -6.00 -13.65
C GLU A 84 -16.49 -7.34 -14.30
N GLY A 85 -15.60 -8.34 -14.20
CA GLY A 85 -15.85 -9.69 -14.71
C GLY A 85 -17.03 -10.38 -14.03
N LYS A 86 -17.21 -10.20 -12.72
CA LYS A 86 -18.39 -10.73 -12.00
C LYS A 86 -19.68 -10.01 -12.38
N GLU A 87 -19.61 -8.70 -12.57
CA GLU A 87 -20.77 -7.88 -12.96
C GLU A 87 -21.25 -8.24 -14.39
N ALA A 88 -20.32 -8.41 -15.34
CA ALA A 88 -20.63 -8.84 -16.71
C ALA A 88 -21.23 -10.26 -16.78
N VAL A 89 -20.75 -11.20 -15.94
CA VAL A 89 -21.32 -12.56 -15.87
C VAL A 89 -22.73 -12.54 -15.32
N LEU A 90 -23.00 -11.74 -14.29
CA LEU A 90 -24.35 -11.60 -13.74
C LEU A 90 -25.29 -11.00 -14.79
N GLU A 91 -24.88 -9.93 -15.47
CA GLU A 91 -25.68 -9.30 -16.52
C GLU A 91 -26.05 -10.28 -17.65
N ASN A 92 -25.10 -11.14 -18.07
CA ASN A 92 -25.38 -12.20 -19.05
C ASN A 92 -26.36 -13.28 -18.56
N VAL A 93 -26.37 -13.59 -17.27
CA VAL A 93 -27.29 -14.60 -16.70
C VAL A 93 -28.71 -14.04 -16.57
N PHE A 94 -28.86 -12.73 -16.33
CA PHE A 94 -30.17 -12.09 -16.21
C PHE A 94 -30.90 -11.85 -17.54
N ILE A 95 -30.20 -11.80 -18.67
CA ILE A 95 -30.82 -11.57 -20.00
C ILE A 95 -31.41 -12.88 -20.59
N HIS A 96 -31.11 -14.03 -19.98
CA HIS A 96 -31.55 -15.35 -20.46
C HIS A 96 -32.73 -15.98 -19.70
N TYR A 97 -33.34 -15.25 -18.77
CA TYR A 97 -34.59 -15.61 -18.06
C TYR A 97 -35.71 -14.65 -18.43
#